data_AF-A0A812YDS8-F1
#
_entry.id   AF-A0A812YDS8-F1
#
_cell.length_a   1.000
_cell.length_b   1.000
_cell.length_c   1.000
_cell.angle_alpha   90.00
_cell.angle_beta   90.00
_cell.angle_gamma   90.00
#
_symmetry.space_group_name_H-M   'P 1'
#
loop_
_entity.id
_entity.type
_entity.pdbx_description
1 polymer ?
#
loop_
_entity_poly.entity_id
_entity_poly.type
_entity_poly.pdbx_seq_one_letter_code
_entity_poly.pdbx_strand_id
1 'polypeptide(L)'
;MKRLFLVLGTVSGLSSKGRELPPDPAKVALPAVPAVRNAGKDGMPELPSLDDIMSPTSQTMFGISSEAKQLEAKMLKIEHENSLRLQRQKAVFDRKLKEQEAKNQGVAKENADLAKTIMQLKKNNEATFAKSKTLREAISLRKAEVKNMQEQLAAVQQYLVDTLSDADESKAPELAILDEEEKAEAAEAQAVAVKRKAASAIAIAEQRAKKDEAEEPNLSFLQVEEEPDDAAALDKEADVGEPENLLGVLADGVKNMKKQGEVTSNHLKSLFLSSLQDGVKRRKALKAQQKVLQQTLTSMKSYEARLGRAEDRLTVTKQTLDKHLHDAGLFLKKLSQLLLEKPEAGQKELAALQQHSSL
;
A
#
# COMPACT_ATOMS: atom_id res chain seq x y z
N MET A 1 86.30 -18.17 -36.89
CA MET A 1 87.73 -18.50 -36.98
C MET A 1 88.31 -18.56 -35.57
N LYS A 2 89.24 -19.48 -35.27
CA LYS A 2 90.10 -19.51 -34.05
C LYS A 2 89.31 -19.68 -32.70
N ARG A 3 89.86 -20.26 -31.63
CA ARG A 3 91.19 -20.88 -31.42
C ARG A 3 91.11 -22.02 -30.39
N LEU A 4 92.06 -22.94 -30.47
CA LEU A 4 92.33 -24.05 -29.53
C LEU A 4 92.99 -23.52 -28.22
N PHE A 5 92.78 -24.20 -27.09
CA PHE A 5 93.76 -24.31 -26.00
C PHE A 5 93.64 -25.66 -25.24
N LEU A 6 94.59 -25.94 -24.33
CA LEU A 6 95.03 -27.28 -23.91
C LEU A 6 95.42 -27.29 -22.40
N VAL A 7 95.96 -28.43 -21.88
CA VAL A 7 96.46 -28.75 -20.50
C VAL A 7 95.39 -29.45 -19.63
N LEU A 8 95.54 -30.63 -18.98
CA LEU A 8 96.56 -31.70 -18.74
C LEU A 8 97.01 -31.86 -17.26
N GLY A 9 96.84 -33.07 -16.70
CA GLY A 9 97.24 -33.56 -15.35
C GLY A 9 96.30 -34.71 -14.91
N THR A 10 96.64 -35.94 -14.44
CA THR A 10 97.66 -36.53 -13.50
C THR A 10 97.32 -36.30 -12.01
N VAL A 11 97.33 -37.26 -11.06
CA VAL A 11 97.69 -38.72 -11.01
C VAL A 11 96.95 -39.47 -9.87
N SER A 12 96.88 -40.82 -9.94
CA SER A 12 96.90 -41.85 -8.85
C SER A 12 95.93 -41.84 -7.63
N GLY A 13 95.46 -43.05 -7.20
CA GLY A 13 95.32 -43.36 -5.75
C GLY A 13 94.18 -44.29 -5.21
N LEU A 14 94.44 -45.60 -5.12
CA LEU A 14 94.05 -46.57 -4.05
C LEU A 14 92.60 -46.76 -3.46
N SER A 15 92.17 -48.05 -3.45
CA SER A 15 91.64 -48.84 -2.30
C SER A 15 90.12 -48.98 -1.96
N SER A 16 89.68 -50.26 -1.94
CA SER A 16 88.79 -50.96 -0.97
C SER A 16 87.30 -50.59 -0.71
N LYS A 17 86.40 -51.34 -1.38
CA LYS A 17 85.45 -52.32 -0.77
C LYS A 17 84.30 -51.84 0.18
N GLY A 18 83.07 -51.70 -0.34
CA GLY A 18 81.83 -52.01 0.43
C GLY A 18 80.50 -51.29 0.09
N ARG A 19 79.40 -52.07 0.06
CA ARG A 19 77.95 -51.68 0.06
C ARG A 19 77.38 -51.01 -1.22
N GLU A 20 76.08 -50.67 -1.18
CA GLU A 20 75.11 -50.93 -2.26
C GLU A 20 74.55 -49.69 -3.02
N LEU A 21 73.79 -49.99 -4.09
CA LEU A 21 72.82 -49.18 -4.87
C LEU A 21 73.32 -48.46 -6.17
N PRO A 22 72.45 -48.34 -7.22
CA PRO A 22 72.81 -47.90 -8.59
C PRO A 22 72.31 -46.45 -8.91
N PRO A 23 72.38 -45.87 -10.15
CA PRO A 23 72.83 -46.39 -11.46
C PRO A 23 73.75 -45.41 -12.27
N ASP A 24 73.64 -45.42 -13.62
CA ASP A 24 73.97 -44.35 -14.61
C ASP A 24 75.40 -44.31 -15.23
N PRO A 25 75.68 -43.57 -16.34
CA PRO A 25 75.98 -44.27 -17.61
C PRO A 25 77.21 -43.79 -18.44
N ALA A 26 77.50 -44.56 -19.50
CA ALA A 26 78.30 -44.23 -20.70
C ALA A 26 79.84 -43.98 -20.59
N LYS A 27 80.61 -44.87 -21.26
CA LYS A 27 81.96 -44.72 -21.89
C LYS A 27 82.29 -46.09 -22.54
N VAL A 28 82.10 -46.41 -23.83
CA VAL A 28 82.52 -45.74 -25.11
C VAL A 28 84.06 -45.75 -25.21
N ALA A 29 84.75 -46.32 -26.22
CA ALA A 29 84.43 -46.95 -27.54
C ALA A 29 85.64 -47.87 -27.94
N LEU A 30 85.73 -48.69 -29.01
CA LEU A 30 84.97 -49.20 -30.20
C LEU A 30 85.76 -50.51 -30.66
N PRO A 31 85.85 -51.03 -31.92
CA PRO A 31 85.17 -50.80 -33.22
C PRO A 31 84.63 -52.06 -33.96
N ALA A 32 83.72 -51.86 -34.94
CA ALA A 32 83.51 -52.71 -36.13
C ALA A 32 82.69 -51.94 -37.20
N VAL A 33 83.10 -51.97 -38.47
CA VAL A 33 82.55 -51.14 -39.59
C VAL A 33 82.91 -51.82 -40.94
N PRO A 34 82.11 -51.74 -42.04
CA PRO A 34 80.68 -51.39 -42.22
C PRO A 34 79.86 -52.52 -42.92
N ALA A 35 78.57 -52.27 -43.14
CA ALA A 35 77.85 -52.79 -44.32
C ALA A 35 76.74 -51.79 -44.73
N VAL A 36 76.51 -51.63 -46.04
CA VAL A 36 75.54 -50.67 -46.61
C VAL A 36 74.23 -51.38 -46.94
N ARG A 37 73.08 -50.72 -46.73
CA ARG A 37 71.79 -51.21 -47.23
C ARG A 37 71.67 -50.92 -48.73
N ASN A 38 71.20 -51.93 -49.48
CA ASN A 38 70.93 -51.97 -50.92
C ASN A 38 72.06 -52.53 -51.79
N ALA A 39 72.21 -53.85 -51.75
CA ALA A 39 72.70 -54.66 -52.86
C ALA A 39 71.82 -55.93 -52.96
N GLY A 40 71.05 -56.06 -54.04
CA GLY A 40 70.42 -57.34 -54.41
C GLY A 40 71.49 -58.31 -54.93
N LYS A 41 71.27 -59.62 -54.79
CA LYS A 41 72.34 -60.61 -55.03
C LYS A 41 72.84 -60.68 -56.48
N ASP A 42 72.00 -60.35 -57.45
CA ASP A 42 72.25 -60.66 -58.88
C ASP A 42 72.33 -59.42 -59.80
N GLY A 43 72.44 -58.22 -59.22
CA GLY A 43 73.02 -57.05 -59.89
C GLY A 43 72.25 -56.41 -61.07
N MET A 44 70.96 -56.67 -61.25
CA MET A 44 70.12 -56.04 -62.29
C MET A 44 68.94 -55.24 -61.70
N PRO A 45 68.35 -54.26 -62.43
CA PRO A 45 67.37 -53.34 -61.89
C PRO A 45 65.94 -53.88 -62.03
N GLU A 46 65.21 -53.97 -60.92
CA GLU A 46 63.77 -54.21 -60.88
C GLU A 46 63.01 -53.03 -60.25
N LEU A 47 61.70 -52.94 -60.51
CA LEU A 47 60.86 -51.81 -60.13
C LEU A 47 60.51 -51.83 -58.62
N PRO A 48 60.31 -50.66 -57.99
CA PRO A 48 60.10 -50.56 -56.54
C PRO A 48 58.81 -51.27 -56.07
N SER A 49 58.90 -51.95 -54.93
CA SER A 49 57.74 -52.58 -54.28
C SER A 49 56.78 -51.54 -53.68
N LEU A 50 55.50 -51.90 -53.57
CA LEU A 50 54.42 -50.98 -53.23
C LEU A 50 54.48 -50.44 -51.79
N ASP A 51 55.11 -51.17 -50.86
CA ASP A 51 55.16 -50.79 -49.44
C ASP A 51 55.96 -49.50 -49.16
N ASP A 52 57.08 -49.27 -49.87
CA ASP A 52 57.84 -48.02 -49.78
C ASP A 52 57.08 -46.81 -50.36
N ILE A 53 56.06 -47.05 -51.20
CA ILE A 53 55.15 -46.01 -51.73
C ILE A 53 53.99 -45.72 -50.74
N MET A 54 53.66 -46.65 -49.83
CA MET A 54 52.56 -46.52 -48.85
C MET A 54 53.01 -46.02 -47.46
N SER A 55 54.31 -45.92 -47.21
CA SER A 55 54.88 -45.35 -45.97
C SER A 55 54.32 -43.95 -45.59
N PRO A 56 54.14 -42.98 -46.52
CA PRO A 56 53.53 -41.69 -46.22
C PRO A 56 52.07 -41.79 -45.73
N THR A 57 51.33 -42.82 -46.19
CA THR A 57 49.92 -43.06 -45.84
C THR A 57 49.79 -43.56 -44.40
N SER A 58 50.73 -44.40 -43.95
CA SER A 58 50.79 -44.82 -42.54
C SER A 58 51.15 -43.66 -41.61
N GLN A 59 52.15 -42.85 -41.96
CA GLN A 59 52.55 -41.70 -41.14
C GLN A 59 51.44 -40.64 -41.03
N THR A 60 50.72 -40.36 -42.13
CA THR A 60 49.56 -39.45 -42.09
C THR A 60 48.41 -40.02 -41.27
N MET A 61 48.09 -41.32 -41.36
CA MET A 61 47.05 -41.95 -40.52
C MET A 61 47.37 -41.87 -39.01
N PHE A 62 48.62 -42.15 -38.60
CA PHE A 62 49.03 -41.98 -37.20
C PHE A 62 49.08 -40.51 -36.75
N GLY A 63 49.49 -39.59 -37.64
CA GLY A 63 49.45 -38.15 -37.41
C GLY A 63 48.02 -37.65 -37.17
N ILE A 64 47.11 -37.93 -38.10
CA ILE A 64 45.68 -37.57 -38.00
C ILE A 64 45.04 -38.17 -36.74
N SER A 65 45.36 -39.42 -36.36
CA SER A 65 44.86 -40.02 -35.12
C SER A 65 45.37 -39.29 -33.85
N SER A 66 46.63 -38.85 -33.85
CA SER A 66 47.22 -38.07 -32.76
C SER A 66 46.61 -36.65 -32.68
N GLU A 67 46.49 -35.97 -33.81
CA GLU A 67 45.90 -34.63 -33.89
C GLU A 67 44.41 -34.64 -33.54
N ALA A 68 43.64 -35.65 -33.98
CA ALA A 68 42.24 -35.84 -33.59
C ALA A 68 42.09 -36.00 -32.07
N LYS A 69 42.91 -36.83 -31.42
CA LYS A 69 42.91 -37.00 -29.95
C LYS A 69 43.32 -35.72 -29.21
N GLN A 70 44.26 -34.95 -29.77
CA GLN A 70 44.60 -33.64 -29.22
C GLN A 70 43.48 -32.60 -29.43
N LEU A 71 42.75 -32.67 -30.54
CA LEU A 71 41.60 -31.81 -30.83
C LEU A 71 40.43 -32.13 -29.89
N GLU A 72 40.14 -33.41 -29.69
CA GLU A 72 39.16 -33.95 -28.73
C GLU A 72 39.49 -33.49 -27.29
N ALA A 73 40.73 -33.66 -26.84
CA ALA A 73 41.16 -33.18 -25.53
C ALA A 73 41.04 -31.64 -25.38
N LYS A 74 41.31 -30.87 -26.44
CA LYS A 74 41.10 -29.41 -26.46
C LYS A 74 39.60 -29.06 -26.46
N MET A 75 38.77 -29.81 -27.19
CA MET A 75 37.32 -29.65 -27.29
C MET A 75 36.64 -29.87 -25.94
N LEU A 76 36.92 -31.01 -25.28
CA LEU A 76 36.44 -31.32 -23.93
C LEU A 76 36.90 -30.28 -22.89
N LYS A 77 38.16 -29.81 -22.99
CA LYS A 77 38.65 -28.74 -22.11
C LYS A 77 37.91 -27.42 -22.32
N ILE A 78 37.70 -27.00 -23.57
CA ILE A 78 36.96 -25.78 -23.94
C ILE A 78 35.50 -25.89 -23.50
N GLU A 79 34.88 -27.06 -23.62
CA GLU A 79 33.52 -27.33 -23.13
C GLU A 79 33.47 -27.19 -21.60
N HIS A 80 34.38 -27.83 -20.88
CA HIS A 80 34.45 -27.78 -19.42
C HIS A 80 34.70 -26.35 -18.90
N GLU A 81 35.63 -25.61 -19.50
CA GLU A 81 35.91 -24.22 -19.15
C GLU A 81 34.71 -23.29 -19.46
N ASN A 82 34.02 -23.50 -20.59
CA ASN A 82 32.78 -22.78 -20.91
C ASN A 82 31.66 -23.11 -19.92
N SER A 83 31.48 -24.40 -19.59
CA SER A 83 30.47 -24.87 -18.64
C SER A 83 30.69 -24.27 -17.25
N LEU A 84 31.92 -24.33 -16.71
CA LEU A 84 32.28 -23.68 -15.45
C LEU A 84 32.08 -22.16 -15.49
N ARG A 85 32.41 -21.50 -16.61
CA ARG A 85 32.19 -20.06 -16.79
C ARG A 85 30.71 -19.70 -16.78
N LEU A 86 29.88 -20.46 -17.49
CA LEU A 86 28.42 -20.28 -17.55
C LEU A 86 27.77 -20.58 -16.19
N GLN A 87 28.18 -21.65 -15.50
CA GLN A 87 27.69 -21.99 -14.17
C GLN A 87 27.99 -20.88 -13.15
N ARG A 88 29.22 -20.32 -13.16
CA ARG A 88 29.60 -19.18 -12.31
C ARG A 88 28.80 -17.92 -12.65
N GLN A 89 28.61 -17.60 -13.93
CA GLN A 89 27.77 -16.47 -14.36
C GLN A 89 26.31 -16.66 -13.90
N LYS A 90 25.74 -17.85 -14.11
CA LYS A 90 24.38 -18.20 -13.68
C LYS A 90 24.23 -18.04 -12.17
N ALA A 91 25.16 -18.55 -11.37
CA ALA A 91 25.09 -18.41 -9.91
C ALA A 91 25.07 -16.94 -9.43
N VAL A 92 25.81 -16.06 -10.10
CA VAL A 92 25.80 -14.61 -9.82
C VAL A 92 24.47 -13.95 -10.25
N PHE A 93 23.93 -14.33 -11.40
CA PHE A 93 22.63 -13.83 -11.88
C PHE A 93 21.47 -14.34 -11.01
N ASP A 94 21.41 -15.64 -10.72
CA ASP A 94 20.45 -16.27 -9.80
C ASP A 94 20.46 -15.57 -8.43
N ARG A 95 21.64 -15.26 -7.88
CA ARG A 95 21.76 -14.54 -6.59
C ARG A 95 21.17 -13.13 -6.68
N LYS A 96 21.46 -12.37 -7.75
CA LYS A 96 20.91 -11.01 -7.95
C LYS A 96 19.39 -11.02 -8.13
N LEU A 97 18.86 -11.96 -8.92
CA LEU A 97 17.41 -12.12 -9.10
C LEU A 97 16.71 -12.52 -7.80
N LYS A 98 17.26 -13.47 -7.03
CA LYS A 98 16.74 -13.84 -5.71
C LYS A 98 16.75 -12.68 -4.72
N GLU A 99 17.81 -11.87 -4.70
CA GLU A 99 17.90 -10.69 -3.82
C GLU A 99 16.87 -9.60 -4.21
N GLN A 100 16.68 -9.38 -5.51
CA GLN A 100 15.68 -8.45 -6.02
C GLN A 100 14.25 -8.94 -5.71
N GLU A 101 13.95 -10.21 -5.96
CA GLU A 101 12.63 -10.77 -5.74
C GLU A 101 12.31 -10.88 -4.24
N ALA A 102 13.28 -11.17 -3.37
CA ALA A 102 13.08 -11.06 -1.92
C ALA A 102 12.69 -9.62 -1.50
N LYS A 103 13.32 -8.60 -2.10
CA LYS A 103 12.96 -7.19 -1.89
C LYS A 103 11.59 -6.82 -2.47
N ASN A 104 11.11 -7.51 -3.50
CA ASN A 104 9.75 -7.36 -4.02
C ASN A 104 8.72 -8.02 -3.10
N GLN A 105 9.00 -9.25 -2.62
CA GLN A 105 8.15 -9.99 -1.69
C GLN A 105 8.02 -9.30 -0.33
N GLY A 106 9.06 -8.58 0.13
CA GLY A 106 8.96 -7.69 1.30
C GLY A 106 7.88 -6.62 1.13
N VAL A 107 7.96 -5.80 0.07
CA VAL A 107 6.96 -4.76 -0.21
C VAL A 107 5.57 -5.36 -0.49
N ALA A 108 5.49 -6.54 -1.11
CA ALA A 108 4.22 -7.23 -1.32
C ALA A 108 3.55 -7.67 0.00
N LYS A 109 4.33 -8.09 1.00
CA LYS A 109 3.83 -8.39 2.37
C LYS A 109 3.40 -7.11 3.08
N GLU A 110 4.22 -6.06 3.05
CA GLU A 110 3.87 -4.73 3.60
C GLU A 110 2.55 -4.21 3.02
N ASN A 111 2.32 -4.38 1.70
CA ASN A 111 1.08 -4.01 1.04
C ASN A 111 -0.12 -4.89 1.48
N ALA A 112 0.08 -6.19 1.72
CA ALA A 112 -0.96 -7.08 2.21
C ALA A 112 -1.37 -6.73 3.66
N ASP A 113 -0.41 -6.42 4.53
CA ASP A 113 -0.67 -6.01 5.92
C ASP A 113 -1.34 -4.62 5.98
N LEU A 114 -0.95 -3.68 5.11
CA LEU A 114 -1.66 -2.41 4.93
C LEU A 114 -3.10 -2.64 4.46
N ALA A 115 -3.32 -3.48 3.44
CA ALA A 115 -4.67 -3.80 2.94
C ALA A 115 -5.54 -4.45 4.02
N LYS A 116 -5.00 -5.40 4.80
CA LYS A 116 -5.67 -6.02 5.95
C LYS A 116 -6.07 -4.98 7.00
N THR A 117 -5.17 -4.04 7.30
CA THR A 117 -5.44 -2.94 8.24
C THR A 117 -6.56 -2.02 7.73
N ILE A 118 -6.56 -1.69 6.44
CA ILE A 118 -7.61 -0.87 5.80
C ILE A 118 -8.97 -1.58 5.82
N MET A 119 -9.01 -2.89 5.56
CA MET A 119 -10.26 -3.67 5.65
C MET A 119 -10.81 -3.71 7.08
N GLN A 120 -9.96 -3.84 8.10
CA GLN A 120 -10.41 -3.81 9.50
C GLN A 120 -10.91 -2.40 9.90
N LEU A 121 -10.22 -1.34 9.49
CA LEU A 121 -10.69 0.04 9.70
C LEU A 121 -12.01 0.32 9.00
N LYS A 122 -12.20 -0.16 7.76
CA LYS A 122 -13.49 -0.07 7.06
C LYS A 122 -14.60 -0.74 7.86
N LYS A 123 -14.40 -1.98 8.33
CA LYS A 123 -15.37 -2.72 9.14
C LYS A 123 -15.70 -2.02 10.47
N ASN A 124 -14.69 -1.43 11.12
CA ASN A 124 -14.88 -0.64 12.34
C ASN A 124 -15.74 0.61 12.04
N ASN A 125 -15.39 1.36 10.98
CA ASN A 125 -16.12 2.55 10.55
C ASN A 125 -17.59 2.25 10.18
N GLU A 126 -17.85 1.13 9.50
CA GLU A 126 -19.21 0.66 9.18
C GLU A 126 -20.02 0.36 10.46
N ALA A 127 -19.42 -0.28 11.46
CA ALA A 127 -20.06 -0.54 12.76
C ALA A 127 -20.34 0.76 13.55
N THR A 128 -19.38 1.69 13.60
CA THR A 128 -19.54 3.01 14.25
C THR A 128 -20.58 3.87 13.53
N PHE A 129 -20.66 3.82 12.20
CA PHE A 129 -21.70 4.48 11.43
C PHE A 129 -23.08 3.88 11.71
N ALA A 130 -23.20 2.55 11.83
CA ALA A 130 -24.45 1.90 12.20
C ALA A 130 -24.94 2.31 13.61
N LYS A 131 -24.06 2.35 14.61
CA LYS A 131 -24.39 2.91 15.95
C LYS A 131 -24.80 4.39 15.87
N SER A 132 -24.09 5.19 15.09
CA SER A 132 -24.41 6.60 14.88
C SER A 132 -25.79 6.80 14.24
N LYS A 133 -26.24 5.86 13.40
CA LYS A 133 -27.59 5.84 12.82
C LYS A 133 -28.65 5.54 13.89
N THR A 134 -28.48 4.49 14.70
CA THR A 134 -29.45 4.16 15.76
C THR A 134 -29.51 5.21 16.87
N LEU A 135 -28.39 5.86 17.21
CA LEU A 135 -28.37 7.02 18.10
C LEU A 135 -29.15 8.21 17.52
N ARG A 136 -28.99 8.50 16.22
CA ARG A 136 -29.74 9.58 15.55
C ARG A 136 -31.24 9.29 15.51
N GLU A 137 -31.62 8.04 15.27
CA GLU A 137 -33.01 7.58 15.30
C GLU A 137 -33.61 7.74 16.71
N ALA A 138 -32.92 7.28 17.75
CA ALA A 138 -33.33 7.50 19.14
C ALA A 138 -33.48 8.99 19.50
N ILE A 139 -32.57 9.86 19.04
CA ILE A 139 -32.66 11.32 19.23
C ILE A 139 -33.88 11.90 18.49
N SER A 140 -34.21 11.41 17.29
CA SER A 140 -35.41 11.87 16.59
C SER A 140 -36.71 11.49 17.30
N LEU A 141 -36.77 10.29 17.89
CA LEU A 141 -37.90 9.85 18.72
C LEU A 141 -38.05 10.74 19.96
N ARG A 142 -36.95 11.00 20.70
CA ARG A 142 -36.97 11.92 21.86
C ARG A 142 -37.38 13.35 21.49
N LYS A 143 -37.01 13.84 20.29
CA LYS A 143 -37.46 15.15 19.80
C LYS A 143 -38.94 15.18 19.46
N ALA A 144 -39.50 14.11 18.92
CA ALA A 144 -40.94 13.99 18.69
C ALA A 144 -41.70 13.93 20.03
N GLU A 145 -41.17 13.20 21.02
CA GLU A 145 -41.72 13.13 22.39
C GLU A 145 -41.78 14.53 23.05
N VAL A 146 -40.68 15.31 23.00
CA VAL A 146 -40.66 16.71 23.47
C VAL A 146 -41.70 17.58 22.75
N LYS A 147 -41.83 17.46 21.42
CA LYS A 147 -42.81 18.24 20.64
C LYS A 147 -44.25 17.87 21.00
N ASN A 148 -44.54 16.58 21.16
CA ASN A 148 -45.86 16.12 21.57
C ASN A 148 -46.19 16.62 23.00
N MET A 149 -45.22 16.60 23.93
CA MET A 149 -45.41 17.20 25.25
C MET A 149 -45.69 18.70 25.17
N GLN A 150 -44.99 19.46 24.32
CA GLN A 150 -45.27 20.88 24.10
C GLN A 150 -46.70 21.12 23.59
N GLU A 151 -47.19 20.30 22.66
CA GLU A 151 -48.55 20.40 22.13
C GLU A 151 -49.62 20.07 23.17
N GLN A 152 -49.40 19.05 24.02
CA GLN A 152 -50.31 18.75 25.13
C GLN A 152 -50.31 19.87 26.19
N LEU A 153 -49.16 20.47 26.49
CA LEU A 153 -49.08 21.58 27.45
C LEU A 153 -49.74 22.86 26.92
N ALA A 154 -49.70 23.11 25.62
CA ALA A 154 -50.47 24.20 25.00
C ALA A 154 -51.98 23.97 25.11
N ALA A 155 -52.46 22.72 24.97
CA ALA A 155 -53.87 22.39 25.19
C ALA A 155 -54.29 22.55 26.67
N VAL A 156 -53.43 22.16 27.62
CA VAL A 156 -53.67 22.42 29.06
C VAL A 156 -53.68 23.91 29.36
N GLN A 157 -52.79 24.70 28.74
CA GLN A 157 -52.76 26.15 28.90
C GLN A 157 -54.07 26.79 28.38
N GLN A 158 -54.57 26.36 27.21
CA GLN A 158 -55.85 26.85 26.69
C GLN A 158 -57.01 26.48 27.64
N TYR A 159 -57.09 25.23 28.10
CA TYR A 159 -58.12 24.80 29.05
C TYR A 159 -58.11 25.62 30.36
N LEU A 160 -56.94 26.01 30.86
CA LEU A 160 -56.82 26.89 32.03
C LEU A 160 -57.29 28.33 31.74
N VAL A 161 -57.05 28.85 30.53
CA VAL A 161 -57.57 30.16 30.10
C VAL A 161 -59.10 30.11 29.97
N ASP A 162 -59.64 29.06 29.36
CA ASP A 162 -61.08 28.86 29.20
C ASP A 162 -61.75 28.75 30.59
N THR A 163 -61.19 27.92 31.49
CA THR A 163 -61.68 27.75 32.88
C THR A 163 -61.64 29.06 33.68
N LEU A 164 -60.60 29.88 33.52
CA LEU A 164 -60.53 31.22 34.15
C LEU A 164 -61.55 32.21 33.55
N SER A 165 -61.98 32.01 32.31
CA SER A 165 -63.01 32.85 31.67
C SER A 165 -64.44 32.44 32.03
N ASP A 166 -64.67 31.14 32.28
CA ASP A 166 -65.92 30.60 32.82
C ASP A 166 -66.09 30.94 34.31
N ALA A 167 -64.98 30.98 35.07
CA ALA A 167 -64.95 31.38 36.49
C ALA A 167 -64.84 32.91 36.70
N ASP A 168 -65.00 33.72 35.65
CA ASP A 168 -64.98 35.19 35.74
C ASP A 168 -66.34 35.73 36.24
N GLU A 169 -66.55 35.56 37.55
CA GLU A 169 -67.71 35.99 38.32
C GLU A 169 -68.05 37.49 38.16
N SER A 170 -67.10 38.32 37.68
CA SER A 170 -67.30 39.73 37.33
C SER A 170 -68.38 39.99 36.28
N LYS A 171 -68.88 38.93 35.60
CA LYS A 171 -69.98 39.00 34.63
C LYS A 171 -71.32 38.48 35.15
N ALA A 172 -71.40 37.96 36.38
CA ALA A 172 -72.62 37.41 36.95
C ALA A 172 -73.54 38.53 37.48
N PRO A 173 -74.77 38.68 36.94
CA PRO A 173 -75.68 39.77 37.36
C PRO A 173 -76.12 39.66 38.83
N GLU A 174 -76.06 38.47 39.42
CA GLU A 174 -76.36 38.23 40.84
C GLU A 174 -75.29 38.80 41.78
N LEU A 175 -74.03 38.87 41.33
CA LEU A 175 -72.88 39.35 42.13
C LEU A 175 -72.65 40.86 41.98
N ALA A 176 -73.26 41.49 40.97
CA ALA A 176 -73.22 42.94 40.77
C ALA A 176 -73.71 43.76 41.99
N ILE A 177 -74.50 43.16 42.89
CA ILE A 177 -74.95 43.80 44.14
C ILE A 177 -73.78 44.00 45.12
N LEU A 178 -72.90 43.01 45.28
CA LEU A 178 -71.67 43.15 46.09
C LEU A 178 -70.75 44.21 45.47
N ASP A 179 -70.72 44.22 44.14
CA ASP A 179 -69.98 45.16 43.32
C ASP A 179 -70.55 46.60 43.43
N GLU A 180 -71.83 46.78 43.79
CA GLU A 180 -72.45 48.07 44.14
C GLU A 180 -72.20 48.45 45.61
N GLU A 181 -72.23 47.50 46.56
CA GLU A 181 -71.92 47.75 47.97
C GLU A 181 -70.44 48.13 48.19
N GLU A 182 -69.49 47.43 47.57
CA GLU A 182 -68.07 47.79 47.64
C GLU A 182 -67.81 49.16 46.95
N LYS A 183 -68.54 49.48 45.87
CA LYS A 183 -68.49 50.81 45.27
C LYS A 183 -69.12 51.89 46.16
N ALA A 184 -70.09 51.56 47.01
CA ALA A 184 -70.65 52.51 47.99
C ALA A 184 -69.64 52.80 49.12
N GLU A 185 -69.03 51.77 49.71
CA GLU A 185 -67.94 51.96 50.70
C GLU A 185 -66.74 52.71 50.08
N ALA A 186 -66.34 52.33 48.85
CA ALA A 186 -65.28 53.02 48.13
C ALA A 186 -65.64 54.46 47.75
N ALA A 187 -66.93 54.78 47.56
CA ALA A 187 -67.40 56.15 47.33
C ALA A 187 -67.36 56.99 48.62
N GLU A 188 -67.71 56.44 49.79
CA GLU A 188 -67.47 57.13 51.08
C GLU A 188 -65.96 57.36 51.32
N ALA A 189 -65.14 56.33 51.13
CA ALA A 189 -63.68 56.45 51.25
C ALA A 189 -63.09 57.48 50.27
N GLN A 190 -63.60 57.53 49.04
CA GLN A 190 -63.18 58.53 48.05
C GLN A 190 -63.74 59.92 48.33
N ALA A 191 -64.92 60.09 48.92
CA ALA A 191 -65.41 61.39 49.38
C ALA A 191 -64.50 61.98 50.48
N VAL A 192 -63.89 61.14 51.30
CA VAL A 192 -62.83 61.52 52.27
C VAL A 192 -61.50 61.82 51.56
N ALA A 193 -61.13 61.06 50.53
CA ALA A 193 -59.84 61.21 49.82
C ALA A 193 -59.79 62.36 48.80
N VAL A 194 -60.89 62.67 48.09
CA VAL A 194 -60.97 63.75 47.10
C VAL A 194 -60.79 65.12 47.76
N LYS A 195 -61.29 65.30 49.00
CA LYS A 195 -60.97 66.45 49.86
C LYS A 195 -59.47 66.66 50.14
N ARG A 196 -58.62 65.65 49.88
CA ARG A 196 -57.16 65.72 50.02
C ARG A 196 -56.38 65.71 48.70
N LYS A 197 -56.99 65.28 47.58
CA LYS A 197 -56.30 65.12 46.27
C LYS A 197 -56.59 66.19 45.22
N ALA A 198 -57.38 67.21 45.53
CA ALA A 198 -57.54 68.42 44.71
C ALA A 198 -56.26 69.30 44.60
N ALA A 199 -55.09 68.82 45.03
CA ALA A 199 -53.86 69.59 45.22
C ALA A 199 -52.67 69.17 44.31
N SER A 200 -52.79 68.13 43.48
CA SER A 200 -51.64 67.58 42.75
C SER A 200 -51.98 66.85 41.44
N ALA A 201 -52.08 67.57 40.32
CA ALA A 201 -52.28 66.97 38.98
C ALA A 201 -51.81 67.88 37.82
N ILE A 202 -50.52 67.80 37.42
CA ILE A 202 -49.95 68.41 36.19
C ILE A 202 -48.83 67.49 35.64
N ALA A 203 -48.64 67.46 34.29
CA ALA A 203 -47.65 66.73 33.47
C ALA A 203 -47.94 65.21 33.21
N ILE A 204 -47.96 64.61 31.99
CA ILE A 204 -47.32 64.78 30.63
C ILE A 204 -46.01 63.95 30.48
N ALA A 205 -45.59 63.29 29.35
CA ALA A 205 -46.21 62.51 28.23
C ALA A 205 -45.08 62.00 27.25
N GLU A 206 -45.41 61.17 26.21
CA GLU A 206 -44.66 60.96 24.92
C GLU A 206 -43.29 60.14 24.92
N GLN A 207 -42.67 59.54 23.86
CA GLN A 207 -42.92 59.32 22.39
C GLN A 207 -41.93 58.28 21.68
N ARG A 208 -42.30 57.71 20.48
CA ARG A 208 -41.48 57.24 19.27
C ARG A 208 -40.42 56.06 19.33
N ALA A 209 -39.81 55.50 18.23
CA ALA A 209 -40.25 54.99 16.87
C ALA A 209 -39.11 54.37 15.93
N LYS A 210 -39.33 53.24 15.21
CA LYS A 210 -38.76 52.72 13.88
C LYS A 210 -37.20 52.49 13.65
N LYS A 211 -36.59 51.86 12.59
CA LYS A 211 -36.91 51.18 11.26
C LYS A 211 -35.80 50.11 10.83
N ASP A 212 -36.12 49.23 9.85
CA ASP A 212 -35.41 48.15 9.03
C ASP A 212 -34.54 48.52 7.76
N GLU A 213 -33.76 47.56 7.15
CA GLU A 213 -33.04 47.63 5.82
C GLU A 213 -32.43 46.26 5.28
N ALA A 214 -32.25 45.99 3.95
CA ALA A 214 -31.32 44.98 3.26
C ALA A 214 -31.62 44.63 1.73
N GLU A 215 -30.67 44.00 0.96
CA GLU A 215 -30.69 43.74 -0.54
C GLU A 215 -30.21 42.31 -1.07
N GLU A 216 -30.06 42.08 -2.41
CA GLU A 216 -29.78 40.80 -3.18
C GLU A 216 -28.31 40.55 -3.69
N PRO A 217 -27.91 39.32 -4.18
CA PRO A 217 -27.24 39.16 -5.54
C PRO A 217 -27.08 37.74 -6.26
N ASN A 218 -26.96 37.68 -7.61
CA ASN A 218 -26.05 36.87 -8.55
C ASN A 218 -25.93 35.29 -8.58
N LEU A 219 -25.36 34.51 -9.57
CA LEU A 219 -25.10 34.50 -11.06
C LEU A 219 -24.50 33.13 -11.62
N SER A 220 -24.46 32.89 -12.98
CA SER A 220 -23.55 31.99 -13.80
C SER A 220 -23.68 30.42 -13.79
N PHE A 221 -23.12 29.53 -14.68
CA PHE A 221 -22.62 29.48 -16.11
C PHE A 221 -22.21 28.00 -16.54
N LEU A 222 -21.95 27.61 -17.84
CA LEU A 222 -21.54 26.20 -18.27
C LEU A 222 -20.73 26.00 -19.63
N GLN A 223 -20.48 24.73 -20.10
CA GLN A 223 -19.28 24.26 -20.91
C GLN A 223 -19.54 23.31 -22.17
N VAL A 224 -18.50 22.77 -22.88
CA VAL A 224 -18.41 22.22 -24.30
C VAL A 224 -17.79 20.77 -24.47
N GLU A 225 -17.62 20.23 -25.71
CA GLU A 225 -17.58 18.82 -26.27
C GLU A 225 -16.19 18.08 -26.51
N GLU A 226 -16.17 16.85 -27.10
CA GLU A 226 -14.99 15.94 -27.44
C GLU A 226 -15.15 15.03 -28.73
N GLU A 227 -14.09 14.26 -29.16
CA GLU A 227 -13.88 13.48 -30.45
C GLU A 227 -13.93 11.90 -30.35
N PRO A 228 -13.73 11.08 -31.44
CA PRO A 228 -12.46 10.27 -31.64
C PRO A 228 -12.11 9.77 -33.10
N ASP A 229 -11.07 8.89 -33.27
CA ASP A 229 -10.46 8.42 -34.58
C ASP A 229 -9.88 6.93 -34.60
N ASP A 230 -9.26 6.46 -35.72
CA ASP A 230 -9.10 5.03 -36.20
C ASP A 230 -7.70 4.26 -36.06
N ALA A 231 -7.51 3.01 -36.59
CA ALA A 231 -6.27 2.17 -36.42
C ALA A 231 -5.86 1.10 -37.53
N ALA A 232 -4.55 0.69 -37.65
CA ALA A 232 -4.01 -0.34 -38.61
C ALA A 232 -2.61 -1.02 -38.28
N ALA A 233 -2.17 -2.10 -39.01
CA ALA A 233 -0.90 -2.89 -38.87
C ALA A 233 -0.61 -3.80 -40.14
N LEU A 234 0.44 -4.67 -40.39
CA LEU A 234 1.75 -5.12 -39.80
C LEU A 234 2.66 -5.93 -40.84
N ASP A 235 3.61 -6.79 -40.37
CA ASP A 235 4.26 -8.03 -40.96
C ASP A 235 5.63 -8.12 -41.72
N LYS A 236 6.18 -9.38 -41.83
CA LYS A 236 7.57 -9.84 -42.20
C LYS A 236 7.62 -11.34 -42.65
N GLU A 237 8.77 -11.87 -43.14
CA GLU A 237 9.35 -13.25 -42.88
C GLU A 237 10.76 -13.51 -43.54
N ALA A 238 11.45 -14.66 -43.29
CA ALA A 238 12.80 -15.05 -43.86
C ALA A 238 13.15 -16.59 -43.82
N ASP A 239 14.24 -17.09 -44.49
CA ASP A 239 14.62 -18.55 -44.55
C ASP A 239 16.14 -18.92 -44.82
N VAL A 240 16.57 -20.20 -44.58
CA VAL A 240 17.96 -20.81 -44.61
C VAL A 240 17.90 -22.38 -44.74
N GLY A 241 18.81 -23.23 -45.29
CA GLY A 241 20.17 -23.19 -45.92
C GLY A 241 21.07 -24.42 -45.54
N GLU A 242 21.85 -25.05 -46.46
CA GLU A 242 22.45 -26.42 -46.30
C GLU A 242 24.00 -26.63 -46.58
N PRO A 243 24.64 -27.80 -46.24
CA PRO A 243 26.11 -27.91 -46.02
C PRO A 243 26.91 -29.13 -46.59
N GLU A 244 28.21 -28.91 -46.91
CA GLU A 244 29.26 -29.97 -47.04
C GLU A 244 30.63 -29.46 -46.48
N ASN A 245 31.32 -30.23 -45.60
CA ASN A 245 32.80 -30.20 -45.30
C ASN A 245 33.13 -30.88 -43.93
N LEU A 246 33.67 -32.11 -43.86
CA LEU A 246 33.79 -32.82 -42.55
C LEU A 246 34.99 -32.45 -41.64
N LEU A 247 36.24 -32.44 -42.13
CA LEU A 247 37.38 -31.96 -41.31
C LEU A 247 37.27 -30.44 -41.05
N GLY A 248 36.67 -29.72 -42.00
CA GLY A 248 36.16 -28.35 -41.78
C GLY A 248 35.22 -28.31 -40.58
N VAL A 249 34.12 -29.09 -40.58
CA VAL A 249 33.16 -29.19 -39.46
C VAL A 249 33.76 -29.57 -38.11
N LEU A 250 34.94 -30.21 -38.03
CA LEU A 250 35.64 -30.42 -36.75
C LEU A 250 36.46 -29.19 -36.29
N ALA A 251 37.18 -28.52 -37.20
CA ALA A 251 37.92 -27.30 -36.89
C ALA A 251 36.98 -26.10 -36.67
N ASP A 252 36.02 -25.91 -37.58
CA ASP A 252 34.85 -25.07 -37.38
C ASP A 252 33.98 -25.56 -36.22
N GLY A 253 34.02 -26.85 -35.86
CA GLY A 253 33.36 -27.40 -34.67
C GLY A 253 33.87 -26.77 -33.38
N VAL A 254 35.19 -26.78 -33.14
CA VAL A 254 35.81 -26.11 -31.97
C VAL A 254 35.57 -24.59 -31.99
N LYS A 255 35.66 -23.98 -33.17
CA LYS A 255 35.37 -22.54 -33.39
C LYS A 255 33.89 -22.20 -33.14
N ASN A 256 32.97 -23.09 -33.51
CA ASN A 256 31.54 -22.96 -33.30
C ASN A 256 31.15 -23.29 -31.86
N MET A 257 31.81 -24.21 -31.15
CA MET A 257 31.65 -24.38 -29.70
C MET A 257 32.08 -23.13 -28.94
N LYS A 258 33.16 -22.46 -29.36
CA LYS A 258 33.54 -21.16 -28.78
C LYS A 258 32.46 -20.10 -29.04
N LYS A 259 31.97 -19.96 -30.29
CA LYS A 259 30.84 -19.08 -30.61
C LYS A 259 29.59 -19.42 -29.81
N GLN A 260 29.22 -20.69 -29.69
CA GLN A 260 28.07 -21.18 -28.92
C GLN A 260 28.23 -20.88 -27.43
N GLY A 261 29.43 -21.03 -26.87
CA GLY A 261 29.76 -20.61 -25.50
C GLY A 261 29.66 -19.10 -25.25
N GLU A 262 29.77 -18.29 -26.30
CA GLU A 262 29.56 -16.83 -26.26
C GLU A 262 28.08 -16.46 -26.50
N VAL A 263 27.40 -17.11 -27.46
CA VAL A 263 25.96 -16.95 -27.75
C VAL A 263 25.12 -17.39 -26.55
N THR A 264 25.40 -18.53 -25.93
CA THR A 264 24.73 -18.99 -24.69
C THR A 264 25.00 -18.06 -23.51
N SER A 265 26.23 -17.53 -23.36
CA SER A 265 26.54 -16.52 -22.35
C SER A 265 25.77 -15.22 -22.59
N ASN A 266 25.61 -14.79 -23.84
CA ASN A 266 24.86 -13.59 -24.20
C ASN A 266 23.34 -13.78 -24.09
N HIS A 267 22.83 -14.96 -24.43
CA HIS A 267 21.43 -15.34 -24.19
C HIS A 267 21.11 -15.39 -22.69
N LEU A 268 21.98 -16.00 -21.87
CA LEU A 268 21.87 -15.99 -20.41
C LEU A 268 21.89 -14.56 -19.83
N LYS A 269 22.75 -13.67 -20.34
CA LYS A 269 22.72 -12.23 -20.00
C LYS A 269 21.40 -11.57 -20.40
N SER A 270 20.87 -11.88 -21.59
CA SER A 270 19.60 -11.32 -22.07
C SER A 270 18.42 -11.73 -21.18
N LEU A 271 18.31 -13.03 -20.87
CA LEU A 271 17.30 -13.55 -19.92
C LEU A 271 17.46 -12.92 -18.53
N PHE A 272 18.68 -12.76 -18.03
CA PHE A 272 18.95 -12.06 -16.76
C PHE A 272 18.54 -10.58 -16.82
N LEU A 273 18.86 -9.85 -17.90
CA LEU A 273 18.51 -8.44 -18.03
C LEU A 273 16.99 -8.23 -18.15
N SER A 274 16.29 -9.10 -18.90
CA SER A 274 14.83 -9.06 -19.02
C SER A 274 14.15 -9.29 -17.66
N SER A 275 14.49 -10.41 -16.99
CA SER A 275 13.93 -10.73 -15.66
C SER A 275 14.31 -9.71 -14.58
N LEU A 276 15.51 -9.12 -14.65
CA LEU A 276 15.92 -8.01 -13.79
C LEU A 276 15.08 -6.74 -14.06
N GLN A 277 14.83 -6.39 -15.32
CA GLN A 277 13.96 -5.26 -15.68
C GLN A 277 12.53 -5.49 -15.19
N ASP A 278 11.96 -6.68 -15.39
CA ASP A 278 10.62 -7.01 -14.92
C ASP A 278 10.52 -7.00 -13.39
N GLY A 279 11.57 -7.47 -12.70
CA GLY A 279 11.71 -7.31 -11.25
C GLY A 279 11.74 -5.84 -10.81
N VAL A 280 12.29 -4.91 -11.60
CA VAL A 280 12.24 -3.46 -11.35
C VAL A 280 10.85 -2.88 -11.64
N LYS A 281 10.22 -3.25 -12.77
CA LYS A 281 8.85 -2.85 -13.12
C LYS A 281 7.88 -3.25 -12.00
N ARG A 282 7.97 -4.51 -11.54
CA ARG A 282 7.19 -5.05 -10.41
C ARG A 282 7.43 -4.27 -9.12
N ARG A 283 8.69 -3.93 -8.80
CA ARG A 283 9.01 -3.10 -7.62
C ARG A 283 8.42 -1.69 -7.70
N LYS A 284 8.43 -1.07 -8.88
CA LYS A 284 7.81 0.25 -9.13
C LYS A 284 6.30 0.18 -8.93
N ALA A 285 5.64 -0.84 -9.48
CA ALA A 285 4.20 -1.07 -9.31
C ALA A 285 3.82 -1.32 -7.84
N LEU A 286 4.56 -2.20 -7.14
CA LEU A 286 4.34 -2.47 -5.71
C LEU A 286 4.51 -1.21 -4.84
N LYS A 287 5.49 -0.34 -5.13
CA LYS A 287 5.63 0.95 -4.44
C LYS A 287 4.53 1.96 -4.78
N ALA A 288 4.02 1.96 -6.01
CA ALA A 288 2.87 2.79 -6.37
C ALA A 288 1.61 2.35 -5.62
N GLN A 289 1.36 1.02 -5.57
CA GLN A 289 0.31 0.42 -4.74
C GLN A 289 0.49 0.76 -3.26
N GLN A 290 1.71 0.70 -2.73
CA GLN A 290 2.02 1.06 -1.34
C GLN A 290 1.63 2.51 -1.02
N LYS A 291 1.96 3.45 -1.91
CA LYS A 291 1.56 4.86 -1.78
C LYS A 291 0.04 5.03 -1.76
N VAL A 292 -0.68 4.38 -2.68
CA VAL A 292 -2.15 4.43 -2.72
C VAL A 292 -2.75 3.85 -1.44
N LEU A 293 -2.29 2.68 -0.98
CA LEU A 293 -2.74 2.08 0.29
C LEU A 293 -2.47 2.99 1.48
N GLN A 294 -1.32 3.67 1.54
CA GLN A 294 -1.02 4.65 2.59
C GLN A 294 -1.97 5.86 2.54
N GLN A 295 -2.32 6.36 1.35
CA GLN A 295 -3.31 7.44 1.18
C GLN A 295 -4.74 7.00 1.55
N THR A 296 -5.11 5.75 1.25
CA THR A 296 -6.38 5.15 1.71
C THR A 296 -6.40 4.94 3.23
N LEU A 297 -5.26 4.59 3.84
CA LEU A 297 -5.14 4.43 5.28
C LEU A 297 -5.32 5.76 6.02
N THR A 298 -4.74 6.86 5.51
CA THR A 298 -4.90 8.18 6.14
C THR A 298 -6.30 8.76 5.95
N SER A 299 -6.95 8.55 4.79
CA SER A 299 -8.34 8.95 4.60
C SER A 299 -9.32 8.12 5.47
N MET A 300 -9.12 6.81 5.59
CA MET A 300 -9.93 5.95 6.47
C MET A 300 -9.79 6.33 7.95
N LYS A 301 -8.59 6.71 8.41
CA LYS A 301 -8.36 7.19 9.79
C LYS A 301 -8.94 8.57 10.05
N SER A 302 -8.91 9.49 9.06
CA SER A 302 -9.56 10.79 9.22
C SER A 302 -11.09 10.68 9.19
N TYR A 303 -11.63 9.69 8.46
CA TYR A 303 -13.05 9.34 8.51
C TYR A 303 -13.44 8.70 9.86
N GLU A 304 -12.65 7.77 10.39
CA GLU A 304 -12.80 7.18 11.73
C GLU A 304 -12.86 8.28 12.82
N ALA A 305 -11.92 9.21 12.82
CA ALA A 305 -11.89 10.33 13.76
C ALA A 305 -13.08 11.30 13.60
N ARG A 306 -13.65 11.42 12.39
CA ARG A 306 -14.88 12.21 12.15
C ARG A 306 -16.13 11.46 12.60
N LEU A 307 -16.18 10.13 12.45
CA LEU A 307 -17.27 9.29 12.95
C LEU A 307 -17.29 9.26 14.48
N GLY A 308 -16.13 9.11 15.15
CA GLY A 308 -16.04 9.16 16.62
C GLY A 308 -16.61 10.46 17.19
N ARG A 309 -16.16 11.62 16.70
CA ARG A 309 -16.70 12.93 17.10
C ARG A 309 -18.20 13.08 16.84
N ALA A 310 -18.75 12.40 15.83
CA ALA A 310 -20.18 12.39 15.56
C ALA A 310 -20.94 11.48 16.53
N GLU A 311 -20.41 10.30 16.86
CA GLU A 311 -20.95 9.39 17.89
C GLU A 311 -20.93 10.05 19.26
N ASP A 312 -19.83 10.73 19.63
CA ASP A 312 -19.70 11.54 20.85
C ASP A 312 -20.78 12.63 20.91
N ARG A 313 -20.91 13.45 19.85
CA ARG A 313 -21.87 14.56 19.81
C ARG A 313 -23.31 14.08 19.83
N LEU A 314 -23.62 12.95 19.18
CA LEU A 314 -24.94 12.32 19.27
C LEU A 314 -25.18 11.78 20.69
N THR A 315 -24.21 11.11 21.30
CA THR A 315 -24.31 10.57 22.66
C THR A 315 -24.57 11.66 23.69
N VAL A 316 -23.83 12.77 23.64
CA VAL A 316 -24.08 13.95 24.48
C VAL A 316 -25.46 14.54 24.22
N THR A 317 -25.85 14.71 22.95
CA THR A 317 -27.19 15.25 22.59
C THR A 317 -28.31 14.35 23.14
N LYS A 318 -28.15 13.02 23.07
CA LYS A 318 -29.10 12.08 23.66
C LYS A 318 -29.16 12.22 25.18
N GLN A 319 -28.02 12.22 25.87
CA GLN A 319 -27.96 12.36 27.33
C GLN A 319 -28.59 13.68 27.81
N THR A 320 -28.38 14.79 27.08
CA THR A 320 -29.02 16.08 27.36
C THR A 320 -30.54 16.01 27.19
N LEU A 321 -31.04 15.38 26.11
CA LEU A 321 -32.48 15.19 25.91
C LEU A 321 -33.12 14.26 26.95
N ASP A 322 -32.48 13.13 27.27
CA ASP A 322 -32.96 12.19 28.28
C ASP A 322 -33.04 12.84 29.68
N LYS A 323 -32.10 13.75 30.01
CA LYS A 323 -32.16 14.56 31.24
C LYS A 323 -33.32 15.55 31.21
N HIS A 324 -33.38 16.43 30.21
CA HIS A 324 -34.44 17.45 30.16
C HIS A 324 -35.86 16.85 30.11
N LEU A 325 -36.05 15.68 29.48
CA LEU A 325 -37.31 14.95 29.53
C LEU A 325 -37.63 14.41 30.94
N HIS A 326 -36.63 13.92 31.67
CA HIS A 326 -36.80 13.50 33.06
C HIS A 326 -37.13 14.68 33.98
N ASP A 327 -36.38 15.78 33.85
CA ASP A 327 -36.55 17.00 34.65
C ASP A 327 -37.92 17.66 34.38
N ALA A 328 -38.35 17.71 33.12
CA ALA A 328 -39.70 18.12 32.74
C ALA A 328 -40.78 17.19 33.31
N GLY A 329 -40.57 15.88 33.28
CA GLY A 329 -41.47 14.91 33.92
C GLY A 329 -41.61 15.11 35.43
N LEU A 330 -40.51 15.45 36.13
CA LEU A 330 -40.53 15.81 37.55
C LEU A 330 -41.25 17.14 37.80
N PHE A 331 -41.06 18.15 36.94
CA PHE A 331 -41.78 19.42 37.02
C PHE A 331 -43.29 19.24 36.84
N LEU A 332 -43.72 18.51 35.80
CA LEU A 332 -45.13 18.24 35.54
C LEU A 332 -45.77 17.40 36.65
N LYS A 333 -45.03 16.47 37.26
CA LYS A 333 -45.49 15.76 38.46
C LYS A 333 -45.77 16.73 39.60
N LYS A 334 -44.84 17.63 39.95
CA LYS A 334 -45.06 18.65 41.00
C LYS A 334 -46.26 19.56 40.67
N LEU A 335 -46.39 19.99 39.41
CA LEU A 335 -47.52 20.80 38.97
C LEU A 335 -48.86 20.07 39.12
N SER A 336 -48.92 18.76 38.82
CA SER A 336 -50.11 17.95 39.07
C SER A 336 -50.42 17.73 40.56
N GLN A 337 -49.41 17.69 41.43
CA GLN A 337 -49.62 17.63 42.88
C GLN A 337 -50.20 18.96 43.39
N LEU A 338 -49.62 20.09 42.98
CA LEU A 338 -50.09 21.43 43.27
C LEU A 338 -51.57 21.66 42.87
N LEU A 339 -52.01 21.14 41.71
CA LEU A 339 -53.40 21.23 41.24
C LEU A 339 -54.39 20.31 41.98
N LEU A 340 -53.90 19.34 42.76
CA LEU A 340 -54.72 18.39 43.53
C LEU A 340 -54.71 18.67 45.05
N GLU A 341 -53.80 19.52 45.54
CA GLU A 341 -53.75 19.96 46.92
C GLU A 341 -54.66 21.17 47.20
N LYS A 342 -54.96 21.40 48.48
CA LYS A 342 -55.80 22.53 48.90
C LYS A 342 -55.08 23.87 48.65
N PRO A 343 -55.80 24.94 48.25
CA PRO A 343 -55.18 26.20 47.82
C PRO A 343 -54.26 26.84 48.87
N GLU A 344 -54.58 26.72 50.15
CA GLU A 344 -53.78 27.23 51.28
C GLU A 344 -52.39 26.57 51.40
N ALA A 345 -52.27 25.30 50.98
CA ALA A 345 -50.99 24.59 50.92
C ALA A 345 -50.24 24.93 49.62
N GLY A 346 -50.97 24.90 48.50
CA GLY A 346 -50.41 25.11 47.16
C GLY A 346 -49.68 26.44 46.98
N GLN A 347 -50.11 27.53 47.64
CA GLN A 347 -49.40 28.82 47.57
C GLN A 347 -47.93 28.74 48.03
N LYS A 348 -47.59 27.83 48.97
CA LYS A 348 -46.21 27.63 49.44
C LYS A 348 -45.38 26.81 48.46
N GLU A 349 -45.99 25.78 47.85
CA GLU A 349 -45.34 24.96 46.82
C GLU A 349 -45.12 25.76 45.52
N LEU A 350 -46.05 26.64 45.12
CA LEU A 350 -45.93 27.52 43.96
C LEU A 350 -44.70 28.43 44.08
N ALA A 351 -44.47 29.03 45.25
CA ALA A 351 -43.30 29.87 45.51
C ALA A 351 -41.98 29.09 45.41
N ALA A 352 -41.97 27.82 45.86
CA ALA A 352 -40.80 26.94 45.72
C ALA A 352 -40.56 26.51 44.26
N LEU A 353 -41.62 26.29 43.46
CA LEU A 353 -41.51 25.99 42.03
C LEU A 353 -40.93 27.18 41.24
N GLN A 354 -41.38 28.41 41.53
CA GLN A 354 -40.89 29.61 40.85
C GLN A 354 -39.38 29.83 41.05
N GLN A 355 -38.83 29.54 42.24
CA GLN A 355 -37.39 29.63 42.51
C GLN A 355 -36.54 28.57 41.78
N HIS A 356 -37.15 27.51 41.25
CA HIS A 356 -36.46 26.48 40.47
C HIS A 356 -36.62 26.66 38.95
N SER A 357 -37.50 27.55 38.49
CA SER A 357 -37.77 27.80 37.06
C SER A 357 -36.92 28.94 36.46
N SER A 358 -35.93 29.45 37.21
CA SER A 358 -35.09 30.61 36.87
C SER A 358 -33.62 30.23 36.62
N LEU A 359 -33.37 29.02 36.13
CA LEU A 359 -32.07 28.44 35.74
C LEU A 359 -32.18 27.73 34.38
#